data_AF-A0A3N5HQF9-F1
#
_entry.id   AF-A0A3N5HQF9-F1
#
_cell.length_a   1.000
_cell.length_b   1.000
_cell.length_c   1.000
_cell.angle_alpha   90.00
_cell.angle_beta   90.00
_cell.angle_gamma   90.00
#
_symmetry.space_group_name_H-M   'P 1'
#
loop_
_entity.id
_entity.type
_entity.pdbx_description
1 polymer ?
#
loop_
_entity_poly.entity_id
_entity_poly.type
_entity_poly.pdbx_seq_one_letter_code
_entity_poly.pdbx_strand_id
1 'polypeptide(L)'
;MAMLPCDPGYHGVQYGAKQGGGYYAYVSSKFSNSLIIVDPDPNNDGIPADAAVAGRISLTSVGTTVTDDTIIGNRGMGGQGLLTIPVDNNGWIQNLPQVWKDQLTAS
;
A
#
# COMPACT_ATOMS: atom_id res chain seq x y z
N MET A 1 -19.26 -8.04 4.89
CA MET A 1 -17.87 -8.48 4.61
C MET A 1 -17.77 -8.65 3.10
N ALA A 2 -16.86 -7.92 2.44
CA ALA A 2 -16.62 -8.04 1.00
C ALA A 2 -15.43 -8.98 0.72
N MET A 3 -15.48 -9.72 -0.39
CA MET A 3 -14.32 -10.43 -0.94
C MET A 3 -13.88 -9.73 -2.22
N LEU A 4 -12.63 -9.29 -2.25
CA LEU A 4 -12.09 -8.54 -3.38
C LEU A 4 -11.21 -9.41 -4.28
N PRO A 5 -11.21 -9.16 -5.61
CA PRO A 5 -10.31 -9.82 -6.54
C PRO A 5 -8.85 -9.64 -6.12
N CYS A 6 -8.10 -10.73 -6.19
CA CYS A 6 -6.80 -10.87 -5.56
C CYS A 6 -5.79 -11.49 -6.52
N ASP A 7 -4.61 -10.88 -6.63
CA ASP A 7 -3.46 -11.51 -7.29
C ASP A 7 -2.91 -12.68 -6.43
N PRO A 8 -2.22 -13.66 -7.03
CA PRO A 8 -1.61 -14.75 -6.27
C PRO A 8 -0.53 -14.26 -5.28
N GLY A 9 -0.57 -14.78 -4.05
CA GLY A 9 0.50 -14.61 -3.07
C GLY A 9 0.44 -13.34 -2.24
N TYR A 10 -0.75 -12.86 -1.88
CA TYR A 10 -0.91 -11.75 -0.94
C TYR A 10 -0.16 -12.05 0.36
N HIS A 11 0.73 -11.14 0.77
CA HIS A 11 1.58 -11.39 1.94
C HIS A 11 1.81 -10.15 2.82
N GLY A 12 1.49 -8.96 2.32
CA GLY A 12 1.66 -7.73 3.07
C GLY A 12 0.49 -6.78 2.86
N VAL A 13 0.12 -6.08 3.94
CA VAL A 13 -0.79 -4.95 3.89
C VAL A 13 -0.16 -3.80 4.65
N GLN A 14 -0.20 -2.61 4.06
CA GLN A 14 0.16 -1.39 4.73
C GLN A 14 -0.93 -0.34 4.52
N TYR A 15 -1.14 0.53 5.51
CA TYR A 15 -2.19 1.54 5.47
C TYR A 15 -1.59 2.93 5.25
N GLY A 16 -2.30 3.77 4.50
CA GLY A 16 -1.96 5.19 4.30
C GLY A 16 -3.20 6.05 4.36
N ALA A 17 -3.06 7.29 4.85
CA ALA A 17 -4.18 8.20 5.01
C ALA A 17 -4.84 8.50 3.65
N LYS A 18 -6.17 8.45 3.61
CA LYS A 18 -6.98 8.83 2.44
C LYS A 18 -7.37 10.31 2.54
N GLN A 19 -7.27 11.02 1.43
CA GLN A 19 -7.73 12.41 1.37
C GLN A 19 -9.23 12.48 1.68
N GLY A 20 -9.62 13.35 2.61
CA GLY A 20 -11.00 13.46 3.08
C GLY A 20 -11.35 12.54 4.26
N GLY A 21 -10.38 11.80 4.80
CA GLY A 21 -10.55 10.92 5.96
C GLY A 21 -10.49 9.44 5.59
N GLY A 22 -10.21 8.61 6.60
CA GLY A 22 -10.06 7.17 6.44
C GLY A 22 -8.68 6.76 5.90
N TYR A 23 -8.58 5.52 5.44
CA TYR A 23 -7.31 4.92 5.01
C TYR A 23 -7.49 4.12 3.72
N TYR A 24 -6.46 4.14 2.86
CA TYR A 24 -6.27 3.09 1.87
C TYR A 24 -5.43 1.96 2.46
N ALA A 25 -5.81 0.72 2.13
CA ALA A 25 -5.01 -0.46 2.35
C ALA A 25 -4.25 -0.81 1.07
N TYR A 26 -2.93 -0.79 1.13
CA TYR A 26 -2.05 -1.13 0.04
C TYR A 26 -1.56 -2.55 0.22
N VAL A 27 -1.96 -3.42 -0.70
CA VAL A 27 -1.80 -4.86 -0.57
C VAL A 27 -0.75 -5.35 -1.55
N SER A 28 0.32 -5.93 -1.01
CA SER A 28 1.46 -6.42 -1.77
C SER A 28 1.40 -7.93 -1.97
N SER A 29 1.90 -8.36 -3.13
CA SER A 29 1.85 -9.75 -3.58
C SER A 29 3.25 -10.30 -3.78
N LYS A 30 3.53 -11.46 -3.18
CA LYS A 30 4.81 -12.18 -3.31
C LYS A 30 5.06 -12.67 -4.74
N PHE A 31 4.00 -12.97 -5.49
CA PHE A 31 4.07 -13.59 -6.82
C PHE A 31 3.53 -12.70 -7.94
N SER A 32 3.27 -11.42 -7.67
CA SER A 32 2.77 -10.45 -8.66
C SER A 32 3.49 -9.11 -8.49
N ASN A 33 3.86 -8.49 -9.61
CA ASN A 33 4.36 -7.11 -9.66
C ASN A 33 3.21 -6.11 -9.70
N SER A 34 2.19 -6.30 -8.87
CA SER A 34 1.09 -5.35 -8.71
C SER A 34 0.86 -5.04 -7.25
N LEU A 35 0.75 -3.74 -6.95
CA LEU A 35 0.24 -3.26 -5.68
C LEU A 35 -1.23 -2.92 -5.86
N ILE A 36 -2.09 -3.53 -5.05
CA ILE A 36 -3.54 -3.30 -5.09
C ILE A 36 -3.91 -2.33 -3.98
N ILE A 37 -4.64 -1.27 -4.34
CA ILE A 37 -5.10 -0.25 -3.40
C ILE A 37 -6.57 -0.54 -3.12
N VAL A 38 -6.88 -0.81 -1.86
CA VAL A 38 -8.24 -1.07 -1.38
C VAL A 38 -8.69 0.13 -0.54
N ASP A 39 -9.90 0.59 -0.81
CA ASP A 39 -10.62 1.50 0.06
C ASP A 39 -11.61 0.65 0.89
N PRO A 40 -11.39 0.49 2.20
CA PRO A 40 -12.24 -0.33 3.05
C PRO A 40 -13.59 0.33 3.34
N ASP A 41 -13.71 1.65 3.12
CA ASP A 41 -14.90 2.44 3.42
C ASP A 41 -15.00 3.65 2.45
N PRO A 42 -15.42 3.41 1.20
CA PRO A 42 -15.43 4.46 0.17
C PRO A 42 -16.35 5.64 0.49
N ASN A 43 -17.47 5.37 1.18
CA ASN A 43 -18.51 6.31 1.59
C ASN A 43 -18.35 6.86 3.01
N ASN A 44 -17.37 6.37 3.78
CA ASN A 44 -17.00 6.83 5.12
C ASN A 44 -18.16 6.69 6.14
N ASP A 45 -18.93 5.60 6.05
CA ASP A 45 -20.04 5.29 6.94
C ASP A 45 -19.72 4.19 7.98
N GLY A 46 -18.49 3.68 7.96
CA GLY A 46 -18.01 2.64 8.85
C GLY A 46 -18.46 1.22 8.47
N ILE A 47 -19.02 1.01 7.27
CA ILE A 47 -19.52 -0.29 6.81
C ILE A 47 -18.49 -0.96 5.89
N PRO A 48 -17.78 -2.01 6.35
CA PRO A 48 -16.76 -2.70 5.55
C PRO A 48 -17.33 -3.60 4.44
N ALA A 49 -18.66 -3.60 4.25
CA ALA A 49 -19.29 -4.31 3.14
C ALA A 49 -19.10 -3.56 1.81
N ASP A 50 -18.83 -2.26 1.87
CA ASP A 50 -18.67 -1.39 0.70
C ASP A 50 -17.22 -1.33 0.21
N ALA A 51 -16.32 -2.06 0.86
CA ALA A 51 -14.91 -2.10 0.51
C ALA A 51 -14.71 -2.41 -0.98
N ALA A 52 -13.82 -1.65 -1.64
CA ALA A 52 -13.61 -1.72 -3.08
C ALA A 52 -12.13 -1.56 -3.44
N VAL A 53 -11.75 -2.07 -4.61
CA VAL A 53 -10.43 -1.76 -5.20
C VAL A 53 -10.48 -0.34 -5.75
N ALA A 54 -9.75 0.57 -5.10
CA ALA A 54 -9.61 1.96 -5.52
C ALA A 54 -8.58 2.13 -6.65
N GLY A 55 -7.62 1.20 -6.79
CA GLY A 55 -6.61 1.29 -7.83
C GLY A 55 -5.62 0.13 -7.85
N ARG A 56 -4.76 0.16 -8.86
CA ARG A 56 -3.63 -0.77 -9.00
C ARG A 56 -2.40 -0.03 -9.50
N ILE A 57 -1.23 -0.40 -9.00
CA ILE A 57 0.07 0.11 -9.46
C ILE A 57 0.88 -1.05 -10.01
N SER A 58 1.47 -0.87 -11.20
CA SER A 58 2.45 -1.80 -11.77
C SER A 58 3.81 -1.58 -11.12
N LEU A 59 4.36 -2.61 -10.50
CA LEU A 59 5.68 -2.61 -9.86
C LEU A 59 6.73 -3.25 -10.78
N THR A 60 6.77 -2.80 -12.03
CA THR A 60 7.68 -3.31 -13.06
C THR A 60 8.84 -2.37 -13.29
N SER A 61 10.03 -2.91 -13.52
CA SER A 61 11.19 -2.11 -13.92
C SER A 61 10.98 -1.46 -15.28
N VAL A 62 11.47 -0.23 -15.43
CA VAL A 62 11.68 0.43 -16.72
C VAL A 62 13.16 0.36 -17.08
N GLY A 63 13.54 0.75 -18.31
CA GLY A 63 14.93 0.65 -18.79
C GLY A 63 15.95 1.44 -17.96
N THR A 64 15.50 2.40 -17.14
CA THR A 64 16.32 3.21 -16.25
C THR A 64 16.25 2.78 -14.78
N THR A 65 15.53 1.69 -14.46
CA THR A 65 15.45 1.19 -13.08
C THR A 65 16.82 0.70 -12.63
N VAL A 66 17.35 1.31 -11.57
CA VAL A 66 18.58 0.88 -10.93
C VAL A 66 18.32 -0.44 -10.19
N THR A 67 19.19 -1.42 -10.41
CA THR A 67 19.18 -2.72 -9.72
C THR A 67 20.45 -2.84 -8.90
N ASP A 68 20.33 -3.32 -7.67
CA ASP A 68 21.45 -3.55 -6.76
C ASP A 68 22.12 -4.92 -6.98
N ASP A 69 21.41 -5.87 -7.58
CA ASP A 69 21.94 -7.19 -7.95
C ASP A 69 21.30 -7.76 -9.24
N THR A 70 21.90 -8.83 -9.75
CA THR A 70 21.39 -9.60 -10.88
C THR A 70 20.28 -10.55 -10.43
N ILE A 71 19.14 -10.50 -11.12
CA ILE A 71 18.05 -11.46 -10.88
C ILE A 71 18.48 -12.85 -11.38
N ILE A 72 18.80 -13.75 -10.45
CA ILE A 72 19.18 -15.15 -10.73
C ILE A 72 18.01 -16.15 -10.66
N GLY A 73 16.84 -15.70 -10.21
CA GLY A 73 15.63 -16.51 -10.03
C GLY A 73 14.41 -15.97 -10.77
N ASN A 74 13.22 -16.13 -10.17
CA ASN A 74 11.97 -15.67 -10.75
C ASN A 74 11.90 -14.14 -10.77
N ARG A 75 11.84 -13.54 -11.96
CA ARG A 75 11.62 -12.10 -12.13
C ARG A 75 10.31 -11.68 -11.48
N GLY A 76 10.34 -10.57 -10.73
CA GLY A 76 9.15 -10.04 -10.07
C GLY A 76 8.75 -10.74 -8.77
N MET A 77 9.60 -11.61 -8.23
CA MET A 77 9.44 -12.15 -6.88
C MET A 77 10.42 -11.46 -5.94
N GLY A 78 9.93 -11.01 -4.78
CA GLY A 78 10.73 -10.31 -3.78
C GLY A 78 9.86 -9.59 -2.75
N GLY A 79 10.51 -9.02 -1.73
CA GLY A 79 9.84 -8.16 -0.76
C GLY A 79 9.44 -6.84 -1.40
N GLN A 80 8.15 -6.52 -1.40
CA GLN A 80 7.64 -5.20 -1.79
C GLN A 80 7.47 -4.38 -0.52
N GLY A 81 8.47 -3.57 -0.19
CA GLY A 81 8.39 -2.59 0.88
C GLY A 81 7.61 -1.37 0.40
N LEU A 82 6.64 -0.91 1.19
CA LEU A 82 5.89 0.31 0.90
C LEU A 82 6.10 1.32 2.03
N LEU A 83 6.16 2.60 1.68
CA LEU A 83 6.08 3.70 2.64
C LEU A 83 4.98 4.65 2.19
N THR A 84 3.83 4.50 2.83
CA THR A 84 2.65 5.32 2.62
C THR A 84 2.81 6.63 3.41
N ILE A 85 2.75 7.76 2.71
CA ILE A 85 2.78 9.09 3.34
C ILE A 85 1.49 9.82 2.91
N PRO A 86 0.69 10.34 3.85
CA PRO A 86 0.89 10.36 5.29
C PRO A 86 0.63 9.00 5.96
N VAL A 87 1.40 8.69 7.01
CA VAL A 87 1.17 7.55 7.91
C VAL A 87 0.77 8.12 9.27
N ASP A 88 -0.51 7.98 9.60
CA ASP A 88 -1.06 8.52 10.86
C ASP A 88 -0.71 7.62 12.05
N ASN A 89 -0.42 6.34 11.79
CA ASN A 89 -0.03 5.36 12.80
C ASN A 89 1.40 4.88 12.56
N ASN A 90 2.33 5.58 13.21
CA ASN A 90 3.78 5.47 13.02
C ASN A 90 4.39 4.21 13.68
N GLY A 91 3.65 3.10 13.75
CA GLY A 91 3.98 1.90 14.53
C GLY A 91 5.32 1.22 14.19
N TRP A 92 6.03 1.71 13.16
CA TRP A 92 7.36 1.22 12.75
C TRP A 92 8.36 2.34 12.42
N ILE A 93 8.02 3.62 12.61
CA ILE A 93 8.96 4.74 12.41
C ILE A 93 9.16 5.42 13.77
N GLN A 94 10.39 5.39 14.28
CA GLN A 94 10.70 6.10 15.53
C GLN A 94 11.10 7.57 15.29
N ASN A 95 11.32 8.00 14.03
CA ASN A 95 11.87 9.32 13.69
C ASN A 95 11.24 9.94 12.42
N LEU A 96 9.96 10.32 12.44
CA LEU A 96 9.35 11.09 11.35
C LEU A 96 9.77 12.58 11.44
N PRO A 97 10.30 13.21 10.37
CA PRO A 97 10.60 14.65 10.36
C PRO A 97 9.36 15.52 10.63
N GLN A 98 9.55 16.67 11.30
CA GLN A 98 8.46 17.52 11.77
C GLN A 98 7.52 17.99 10.65
N VAL A 99 8.07 18.31 9.47
CA VAL A 99 7.29 18.77 8.30
C VAL A 99 6.17 17.80 7.88
N TRP A 100 6.33 16.50 8.15
CA TRP A 100 5.32 15.49 7.84
C TRP A 100 4.32 15.32 8.98
N LYS A 101 4.73 15.51 10.23
CA LYS A 101 3.84 15.45 11.40
C LYS A 101 2.78 16.54 11.36
N ASP A 102 3.17 17.74 10.91
CA ASP A 102 2.29 18.91 10.84
C ASP A 102 1.18 18.76 9.78
N GLN A 103 1.27 17.74 8.91
CA GLN A 103 0.27 17.42 7.89
C GLN A 103 -0.71 16.32 8.33
N LEU A 104 -0.47 15.68 9.48
CA LEU A 104 -1.36 14.67 10.03
C LEU A 104 -2.49 15.38 10.78
N THR A 105 -3.74 15.01 10.50
CA THR A 105 -4.88 15.50 11.28
C THR A 105 -4.81 14.94 12.69
N ALA A 106 -4.89 15.80 13.70
CA ALA A 106 -4.92 15.37 15.10
C ALA A 106 -6.14 14.47 15.35
N SER A 107 -5.88 13.26 15.86
CA SER A 107 -6.88 12.32 16.39
C SER A 107 -7.40 12.78 17.75
#